data_AF-A0AAW7Z4B9-F1
#
_entry.id   AF-A0AAW7Z4B9-F1
#
_cell.length_a   1.000
_cell.length_b   1.000
_cell.length_c   1.000
_cell.angle_alpha   90.00
_cell.angle_beta   90.00
_cell.angle_gamma   90.00
#
_symmetry.space_group_name_H-M   'P 1'
#
loop_
_entity.id
_entity.type
_entity.pdbx_description
1 polymer ?
#
loop_
_entity_poly.entity_id
_entity_poly.type
_entity_poly.pdbx_seq_one_letter_code
_entity_poly.pdbx_strand_id
1 'polypeptide(L)'
;MKLKAQGAVMYLMASYLFVLLPFVILVIVKFAQDKTSELLLLSDWSIASSVIYGQLIVKLTTALAGTSKSKKMAGITFNITLLICFGLAINIVVYVLMLVMPSENIGFIQLILFAAASVFHFIYGSAVDHINKEQAVA
;
A
#
# COMPACT_ATOMS: atom_id res chain seq x y z
N MET A 1 -27.90 -0.75 7.37
CA MET A 1 -26.46 -0.96 7.69
C MET A 1 -25.61 -1.34 6.46
N LYS A 2 -26.08 -2.19 5.52
CA LYS A 2 -25.32 -2.59 4.31
C LYS A 2 -24.89 -1.44 3.37
N LEU A 3 -25.69 -0.38 3.20
CA LEU A 3 -25.35 0.76 2.32
C LEU A 3 -24.09 1.55 2.74
N LYS A 4 -23.76 1.63 4.04
CA LYS A 4 -22.59 2.39 4.55
C LYS A 4 -21.26 1.63 4.44
N ALA A 5 -21.31 0.29 4.40
CA ALA A 5 -20.11 -0.53 4.20
C ALA A 5 -19.66 -0.49 2.73
N GLN A 6 -20.62 -0.42 1.80
CA GLN A 6 -20.36 -0.33 0.36
C GLN A 6 -19.61 0.96 -0.01
N GLY A 7 -19.97 2.11 0.58
CA GLY A 7 -19.28 3.38 0.33
C GLY A 7 -17.81 3.41 0.80
N ALA A 8 -17.51 2.77 1.93
CA ALA A 8 -16.14 2.65 2.45
C ALA A 8 -15.24 1.82 1.50
N VAL A 9 -15.74 0.66 1.06
CA VAL A 9 -15.03 -0.18 0.10
C VAL A 9 -14.81 0.55 -1.23
N MET A 10 -15.81 1.28 -1.74
CA MET A 10 -15.68 2.08 -2.96
C MET A 10 -14.60 3.17 -2.83
N TYR A 11 -14.50 3.84 -1.68
CA TYR A 11 -13.44 4.83 -1.44
C TYR A 11 -12.06 4.18 -1.41
N LEU A 12 -11.91 3.04 -0.72
CA LEU A 12 -10.65 2.30 -0.68
C LEU A 12 -10.24 1.79 -2.07
N MET A 13 -11.19 1.32 -2.87
CA MET A 13 -10.97 0.92 -4.26
C MET A 13 -10.55 2.11 -5.12
N ALA A 14 -11.23 3.26 -5.01
CA ALA A 14 -10.85 4.46 -5.76
C ALA A 14 -9.42 4.92 -5.42
N SER A 15 -9.08 4.95 -4.12
CA SER A 15 -7.72 5.27 -3.69
C SER A 15 -6.69 4.27 -4.21
N TYR A 16 -7.02 2.98 -4.23
CA TYR A 16 -6.12 1.94 -4.72
C TYR A 16 -5.94 2.01 -6.24
N LEU A 17 -7.02 2.22 -6.98
CA LEU A 17 -6.99 2.41 -8.45
C LEU A 17 -6.11 3.59 -8.85
N PHE A 18 -6.11 4.68 -8.08
CA PHE A 18 -5.24 5.82 -8.36
C PHE A 18 -3.75 5.48 -8.19
N VAL A 19 -3.41 4.63 -7.22
CA VAL A 19 -2.05 4.11 -7.04
C VAL A 19 -1.67 3.15 -8.16
N LEU A 20 -2.60 2.31 -8.60
CA LEU A 20 -2.39 1.36 -9.70
C LEU A 20 -2.36 2.00 -11.08
N LEU A 21 -3.00 3.15 -11.28
CA LEU A 21 -3.15 3.76 -12.60
C LEU A 21 -1.83 3.90 -13.38
N PRO A 22 -0.73 4.46 -12.82
CA PRO A 22 0.54 4.55 -13.53
C PRO A 22 1.12 3.16 -13.88
N PHE A 23 0.86 2.14 -13.06
CA PHE A 23 1.29 0.76 -13.30
C PHE A 23 0.55 0.12 -14.45
N VAL A 24 -0.77 0.29 -14.48
CA VAL A 24 -1.60 -0.22 -15.57
C VAL A 24 -1.14 0.39 -16.89
N ILE A 25 -0.84 1.68 -16.92
CA ILE A 25 -0.29 2.35 -18.11
C ILE A 25 1.06 1.72 -18.51
N LEU A 26 1.98 1.54 -17.57
CA LEU A 26 3.28 0.91 -17.81
C LEU A 26 3.17 -0.51 -18.38
N VAL A 27 2.28 -1.32 -17.81
CA VAL A 27 2.01 -2.68 -18.26
C VAL A 27 1.49 -2.67 -19.69
N ILE A 28 0.50 -1.83 -19.99
CA ILE A 28 -0.06 -1.69 -21.36
C ILE A 28 1.05 -1.30 -22.35
N VAL A 29 1.90 -0.34 -22.00
CA VAL A 29 3.02 0.09 -22.86
C VAL A 29 4.00 -1.06 -23.14
N LYS A 30 4.35 -1.86 -22.12
CA LYS A 30 5.26 -3.01 -22.30
C LYS A 30 4.64 -4.14 -23.12
N PHE A 31 3.33 -4.37 -22.98
CA PHE A 31 2.59 -5.27 -23.85
C PHE A 31 2.61 -4.79 -25.30
N ALA A 32 2.38 -3.50 -25.54
CA ALA A 32 2.43 -2.92 -26.88
C ALA A 32 3.83 -2.93 -27.52
N GLN A 33 4.89 -3.09 -26.70
CA GLN A 33 6.28 -3.20 -27.15
C GLN A 33 6.75 -4.66 -27.35
N ASP A 34 5.88 -5.66 -27.15
CA ASP A 34 6.24 -7.09 -27.10
C ASP A 34 7.35 -7.41 -26.07
N LYS A 35 7.47 -6.59 -25.01
CA LYS A 35 8.47 -6.70 -23.93
C LYS A 35 7.86 -7.21 -22.63
N THR A 36 6.95 -8.18 -22.74
CA THR A 36 6.21 -8.72 -21.60
C THR A 36 7.10 -9.47 -20.61
N SER A 37 8.18 -10.09 -21.10
CA SER A 37 9.20 -10.74 -20.26
C SER A 37 9.93 -9.74 -19.34
N GLU A 38 10.01 -8.47 -19.72
CA GLU A 38 10.64 -7.42 -18.91
C GLU A 38 9.72 -6.90 -17.79
N LEU A 39 8.42 -7.23 -17.79
CA LEU A 39 7.47 -6.77 -16.77
C LEU A 39 7.86 -7.19 -15.36
N LEU A 40 8.42 -8.40 -15.23
CA LEU A 40 8.92 -8.92 -13.96
C LEU A 40 10.10 -8.10 -13.42
N LEU A 41 10.85 -7.45 -14.32
CA LEU A 41 12.07 -6.72 -13.99
C LEU A 41 11.85 -5.21 -13.78
N LEU A 42 10.61 -4.73 -13.93
CA LEU A 42 10.27 -3.35 -13.61
C LEU A 42 10.41 -3.13 -12.11
N SER A 43 11.35 -2.30 -11.68
CA SER A 43 11.52 -1.93 -10.27
C SER A 43 10.32 -1.15 -9.72
N ASP A 44 9.47 -0.65 -10.63
CA ASP A 44 8.23 0.04 -10.36
C ASP A 44 7.36 -0.74 -9.34
N TRP A 45 7.29 -2.08 -9.39
CA TRP A 45 6.44 -2.84 -8.43
C TRP A 45 6.82 -2.57 -6.97
N SER A 46 8.12 -2.45 -6.71
CA SER A 46 8.62 -2.09 -5.39
C SER A 46 8.33 -0.63 -5.02
N ILE A 47 8.51 0.34 -5.93
CA ILE A 47 8.21 1.75 -5.59
C ILE A 47 6.71 1.95 -5.34
N ALA A 48 5.84 1.28 -6.10
CA ALA A 48 4.39 1.28 -5.86
C ALA A 48 4.06 0.78 -4.45
N SER A 49 4.67 -0.33 -4.06
CA SER A 49 4.49 -0.93 -2.74
C SER A 49 4.90 0.04 -1.63
N SER A 50 6.06 0.70 -1.77
CA SER A 50 6.49 1.74 -0.83
C SER A 50 5.51 2.91 -0.75
N VAL A 51 4.95 3.34 -1.89
CA VAL A 51 3.93 4.41 -1.93
C VAL A 51 2.65 3.98 -1.22
N ILE A 52 2.18 2.73 -1.41
CA ILE A 52 1.01 2.19 -0.70
C ILE A 52 1.26 2.25 0.81
N TYR A 53 2.40 1.75 1.29
CA TYR A 53 2.74 1.80 2.71
C TYR A 53 2.85 3.23 3.24
N GLY A 54 3.47 4.15 2.50
CA GLY A 54 3.57 5.56 2.86
C GLY A 54 2.20 6.21 3.06
N GLN A 55 1.29 6.01 2.10
CA GLN A 55 -0.09 6.52 2.21
C GLN A 55 -0.84 5.91 3.40
N LEU A 56 -0.64 4.61 3.66
CA LEU A 56 -1.27 3.90 4.75
C LEU A 56 -0.79 4.41 6.11
N ILE A 57 0.51 4.67 6.27
CA ILE A 57 1.09 5.28 7.48
C ILE A 57 0.49 6.68 7.72
N VAL A 58 0.42 7.52 6.69
CA VAL A 58 -0.18 8.86 6.79
C VAL A 58 -1.65 8.77 7.20
N LYS A 59 -2.46 7.97 6.50
CA LYS A 59 -3.89 7.79 6.80
C LYS A 59 -4.12 7.29 8.23
N LEU A 60 -3.33 6.31 8.66
CA LEU A 60 -3.45 5.73 10.00
C LEU A 60 -3.07 6.73 11.09
N THR A 61 -1.95 7.45 10.92
CA THR A 61 -1.50 8.44 11.90
C THR A 61 -2.47 9.63 11.99
N THR A 62 -3.00 10.11 10.86
CA THR A 62 -4.02 11.17 10.86
C THR A 62 -5.31 10.72 11.56
N ALA A 63 -5.83 9.53 11.25
CA ALA A 63 -7.03 9.00 11.91
C ALA A 63 -6.83 8.81 13.41
N LEU A 64 -5.67 8.29 13.82
CA LEU A 64 -5.31 8.13 15.23
C LEU A 64 -5.06 9.48 15.92
N ALA A 65 -4.57 10.50 15.23
CA ALA A 65 -4.42 11.83 15.82
C ALA A 65 -5.79 12.46 16.12
N GLY A 66 -6.75 12.34 15.19
CA GLY A 66 -8.09 12.90 15.32
C GLY A 66 -9.02 12.20 16.31
N THR A 67 -8.70 11.00 16.79
CA THR A 67 -9.61 10.28 17.71
C THR A 67 -9.50 10.76 19.15
N SER A 68 -10.64 10.94 19.80
CA SER A 68 -10.80 11.24 21.23
C SER A 68 -10.74 10.00 22.12
N LYS A 69 -10.78 8.78 21.54
CA LYS A 69 -10.70 7.53 22.30
C LYS A 69 -9.31 7.29 22.88
N SER A 70 -9.27 6.55 23.99
CA SER A 70 -8.02 6.14 24.66
C SER A 70 -7.11 5.36 23.70
N LYS A 71 -5.86 5.80 23.59
CA LYS A 71 -4.87 5.28 22.65
C LYS A 71 -3.90 4.37 23.40
N LYS A 72 -3.82 3.10 22.99
CA LYS A 72 -2.74 2.20 23.43
C LYS A 72 -1.45 2.56 22.69
N MET A 73 -0.79 3.64 23.14
CA MET A 73 0.34 4.24 22.42
C MET A 73 1.46 3.25 22.09
N ALA A 74 1.82 2.34 23.00
CA ALA A 74 2.85 1.34 22.73
C ALA A 74 2.49 0.43 21.54
N GLY A 75 1.25 -0.05 21.47
CA GLY A 75 0.79 -0.91 20.37
C GLY A 75 0.68 -0.17 19.05
N ILE A 76 0.22 1.10 19.08
CA ILE A 76 0.17 1.98 17.91
C ILE A 76 1.57 2.23 17.36
N THR A 77 2.50 2.66 18.23
CA THR A 77 3.89 2.92 17.85
C THR A 77 4.54 1.67 17.26
N PHE A 78 4.37 0.51 17.90
CA PHE A 78 4.92 -0.74 17.37
C PHE A 78 4.38 -1.09 15.97
N ASN A 79 3.06 -0.98 15.76
CA ASN A 79 2.45 -1.27 14.46
C ASN A 79 2.92 -0.31 13.36
N ILE A 80 2.98 1.00 13.65
CA ILE A 80 3.50 1.98 12.68
C ILE A 80 4.97 1.71 12.36
N THR A 81 5.79 1.39 13.37
CA THR A 81 7.19 1.01 13.16
C THR A 81 7.31 -0.24 12.28
N LEU A 82 6.46 -1.26 12.46
CA LEU A 82 6.46 -2.42 11.57
C LEU A 82 6.15 -2.05 10.11
N LEU A 83 5.16 -1.18 9.89
CA LEU A 83 4.81 -0.70 8.55
C LEU A 83 5.95 0.08 7.90
N ILE A 84 6.68 0.89 8.68
CA ILE A 84 7.85 1.62 8.18
C ILE A 84 9.01 0.66 7.88
N CYS A 85 9.41 -0.16 8.84
CA CYS A 85 10.60 -1.00 8.71
C CYS A 85 10.39 -2.15 7.71
N PHE A 86 9.28 -2.89 7.82
CA PHE A 86 9.05 -4.07 7.01
C PHE A 86 8.21 -3.81 5.76
N GLY A 87 7.36 -2.78 5.77
CA GLY A 87 6.60 -2.37 4.60
C GLY A 87 7.40 -1.42 3.72
N LEU A 88 7.61 -0.20 4.22
CA LEU A 88 8.17 0.89 3.42
C LEU A 88 9.65 0.68 3.08
N ALA A 89 10.51 0.46 4.08
CA ALA A 89 11.95 0.41 3.91
C ALA A 89 12.41 -0.83 3.10
N ILE A 90 11.86 -2.01 3.37
CA ILE A 90 12.17 -3.22 2.58
C ILE A 90 11.83 -3.01 1.10
N ASN A 91 10.67 -2.45 0.78
CA ASN A 91 10.31 -2.20 -0.61
C ASN A 91 11.26 -1.19 -1.29
N ILE A 92 11.76 -0.17 -0.56
CA ILE A 92 12.78 0.74 -1.10
C ILE A 92 14.09 -0.02 -1.37
N VAL A 93 14.51 -0.91 -0.47
CA VAL A 93 15.72 -1.73 -0.69
C VAL A 93 15.56 -2.60 -1.93
N VAL A 94 14.43 -3.30 -2.08
CA VAL A 94 14.16 -4.15 -3.26
C VAL A 94 14.11 -3.33 -4.54
N TYR A 95 13.52 -2.13 -4.50
CA TYR A 95 13.54 -1.18 -5.63
C TYR A 95 14.98 -0.85 -6.05
N VAL A 96 15.84 -0.46 -5.11
CA VAL A 96 17.24 -0.15 -5.39
C VAL A 96 17.99 -1.38 -5.92
N LEU A 97 17.75 -2.56 -5.35
CA LEU A 97 18.35 -3.80 -5.84
C LEU A 97 17.94 -4.12 -7.28
N MET A 98 16.68 -3.90 -7.65
CA MET A 98 16.23 -4.05 -9.04
C MET A 98 16.86 -3.05 -10.00
N LEU A 99 17.16 -1.83 -9.55
CA LEU A 99 17.86 -0.84 -10.38
C LEU A 99 19.34 -1.17 -10.59
N VAL A 100 20.01 -1.72 -9.58
CA VAL A 100 21.46 -1.98 -9.60
C VAL A 100 21.79 -3.35 -10.17
N MET A 101 21.00 -4.36 -9.82
CA MET A 101 21.22 -5.77 -10.17
C MET A 101 19.90 -6.48 -10.48
N PRO A 102 19.21 -6.10 -11.59
CA PRO A 102 17.94 -6.71 -11.95
C PRO A 102 18.08 -8.22 -12.10
N SER A 103 17.22 -8.97 -11.41
CA SER A 103 17.15 -10.42 -11.53
C SER A 103 15.72 -10.91 -11.39
N GLU A 104 15.39 -12.03 -12.02
CA GLU A 104 14.05 -12.62 -11.94
C GLU A 104 13.67 -12.97 -10.49
N ASN A 105 14.61 -13.45 -9.69
CA ASN A 105 14.39 -13.77 -8.27
C ASN A 105 13.94 -12.53 -7.48
N ILE A 106 14.60 -11.39 -7.66
CA ILE A 106 14.21 -10.13 -7.03
C ILE A 106 12.87 -9.65 -7.62
N GLY A 107 12.65 -9.87 -8.92
CA GLY A 107 11.38 -9.68 -9.61
C GLY A 107 10.19 -10.41 -8.96
N PHE A 108 10.36 -11.68 -8.60
CA PHE A 108 9.32 -12.43 -7.89
C PHE A 108 9.10 -11.90 -6.47
N ILE A 109 10.18 -11.53 -5.76
CA ILE A 109 10.09 -10.93 -4.43
C ILE A 109 9.29 -9.63 -4.46
N GLN A 110 9.54 -8.73 -5.41
CA GLN A 110 8.79 -7.47 -5.51
C GLN A 110 7.30 -7.69 -5.82
N LEU A 111 6.94 -8.69 -6.62
CA LEU A 111 5.54 -9.02 -6.87
C LEU A 111 4.84 -9.57 -5.62
N ILE A 112 5.52 -10.40 -4.83
CA ILE A 112 4.99 -10.87 -3.53
C ILE A 112 4.78 -9.70 -2.58
N LEU A 113 5.77 -8.81 -2.47
CA LEU A 113 5.68 -7.62 -1.63
C LEU A 113 4.58 -6.66 -2.09
N PHE A 114 4.37 -6.53 -3.40
CA PHE A 114 3.30 -5.73 -3.97
C PHE A 114 1.92 -6.31 -3.69
N ALA A 115 1.75 -7.63 -3.82
CA ALA A 115 0.52 -8.31 -3.42
C ALA A 115 0.25 -8.11 -1.91
N ALA A 116 1.29 -8.23 -1.07
CA ALA A 116 1.17 -7.98 0.37
C ALA A 116 0.77 -6.52 0.66
N ALA A 117 1.46 -5.53 0.06
CA ALA A 117 1.13 -4.11 0.21
C ALA A 117 -0.33 -3.82 -0.17
N SER A 118 -0.79 -4.44 -1.25
CA SER A 118 -2.18 -4.34 -1.73
C SER A 118 -3.17 -4.89 -0.72
N VAL A 119 -2.90 -6.05 -0.11
CA VAL A 119 -3.74 -6.60 0.96
C VAL A 119 -3.74 -5.67 2.18
N PHE A 120 -2.57 -5.17 2.60
CA PHE A 120 -2.45 -4.27 3.73
C PHE A 120 -3.19 -2.94 3.52
N HIS A 121 -3.23 -2.41 2.29
CA HIS A 121 -4.04 -1.24 1.93
C HIS A 121 -5.50 -1.41 2.35
N PHE A 122 -6.11 -2.55 2.04
CA PHE A 122 -7.50 -2.82 2.41
C PHE A 122 -7.68 -3.09 3.90
N ILE A 123 -6.76 -3.83 4.54
CA ILE A 123 -6.84 -4.14 5.98
C ILE A 123 -6.77 -2.86 6.82
N TYR A 124 -5.70 -2.08 6.66
CA TYR A 124 -5.52 -0.86 7.44
C TYR A 124 -6.42 0.28 6.95
N GLY A 125 -6.78 0.31 5.66
CA GLY A 125 -7.79 1.23 5.16
C GLY A 125 -9.14 1.02 5.86
N SER A 126 -9.54 -0.24 6.07
CA SER A 126 -10.74 -0.57 6.83
C SER A 126 -10.62 -0.18 8.31
N ALA A 127 -9.45 -0.34 8.91
CA ALA A 127 -9.19 0.09 10.28
C ALA A 127 -9.29 1.62 10.44
N VAL A 128 -8.74 2.38 9.48
CA VAL A 128 -8.85 3.84 9.42
C VAL A 128 -10.31 4.28 9.31
N ASP A 129 -11.08 3.66 8.41
CA ASP A 129 -12.50 3.95 8.26
C ASP A 129 -13.30 3.65 9.52
N HIS A 130 -12.94 2.60 10.27
CA HIS A 130 -13.54 2.29 11.55
C HIS A 130 -13.24 3.38 12.58
N ILE A 131 -11.98 3.80 12.73
CA ILE A 131 -11.57 4.87 13.65
C ILE A 131 -12.32 6.18 13.33
N ASN A 132 -12.41 6.55 12.05
CA ASN A 132 -13.09 7.78 11.62
C ASN A 132 -14.61 7.71 11.84
N LYS A 133 -15.23 6.54 11.67
CA LYS A 133 -16.67 6.36 11.97
C LYS A 133 -16.98 6.51 13.44
N GLU A 134 -16.11 6.00 14.31
CA GLU A 134 -16.29 6.14 15.76
C GLU A 134 -16.14 7.58 16.22
N GLN A 135 -15.30 8.39 15.56
CA GLN A 135 -15.19 9.82 15.83
C GLN A 135 -16.47 10.57 15.47
N ALA A 136 -17.10 10.26 14.33
CA ALA A 136 -18.29 10.97 13.86
C ALA A 136 -19.56 10.73 14.72
N VAL A 137 -19.50 9.82 15.70
CA VAL A 137 -20.61 9.47 16.61
C VAL A 137 -20.37 9.97 18.04
N ALA A 138 -19.15 10.43 18.35
CA ALA A 138 -18.77 10.99 19.65
C ALA A 138 -18.92 12.52 19.66
#